data_AF-A0A850UV99-F1
#
_entry.id   AF-A0A850UV99-F1
#
_cell.length_a   1.000
_cell.length_b   1.000
_cell.length_c   1.000
_cell.angle_alpha   90.00
_cell.angle_beta   90.00
_cell.angle_gamma   90.00
#
_symmetry.space_group_name_H-M   'P 1'
#
loop_
_entity.id
_entity.type
_entity.pdbx_description
1 polymer ?
#
loop_
_entity_poly.entity_id
_entity_poly.type
_entity_poly.pdbx_seq_one_letter_code
_entity_poly.pdbx_strand_id
1 'polypeptide(L)'
;EMNAKKITFEEFLPMLQAAANNKEQGTFEDFVEGLRVFDKEGNGTVMGAELRHFFSTLEEVDELMKGQEDSNGCINYEGRCKSSTSI
;
A
#
# COMPACT_ATOMS: atom_id res chain seq x y z
N GLU A 1 -15.91 9.91 -21.74
CA GLU A 1 -16.92 8.84 -21.55
C GLU A 1 -16.24 7.59 -21.02
N MET A 2 -16.49 7.18 -19.78
CA MET A 2 -16.03 5.89 -19.28
C MET A 2 -17.01 4.82 -19.76
N ASN A 3 -16.54 3.95 -20.65
CA ASN A 3 -17.31 2.84 -21.21
C ASN A 3 -17.51 1.78 -20.11
N ALA A 4 -18.58 1.92 -19.32
CA ALA A 4 -18.93 0.97 -18.27
C ALA A 4 -19.48 -0.32 -18.90
N LYS A 5 -18.58 -1.22 -19.30
CA LYS A 5 -18.92 -2.60 -19.68
C LYS A 5 -19.34 -3.35 -18.43
N LYS A 6 -20.63 -3.70 -18.33
CA LYS A 6 -21.14 -4.60 -17.30
C LYS A 6 -20.68 -6.02 -17.65
N ILE A 7 -19.93 -6.64 -16.75
CA ILE A 7 -19.53 -8.05 -16.83
C ILE A 7 -20.56 -8.91 -16.08
N THR A 8 -20.79 -10.12 -16.56
CA THR A 8 -21.64 -11.08 -15.86
C THR A 8 -20.89 -11.74 -14.70
N PHE A 9 -21.62 -12.31 -13.74
CA PHE A 9 -21.00 -12.99 -12.58
C PHE A 9 -20.15 -14.20 -13.00
N GLU A 10 -20.54 -14.90 -14.06
CA GLU A 10 -19.80 -16.03 -14.63
C GLU A 10 -18.49 -15.59 -15.30
N GLU A 11 -18.44 -14.38 -15.86
CA GLU A 11 -17.20 -13.78 -16.40
C GLU A 11 -16.31 -13.18 -15.31
N PHE A 12 -16.89 -12.77 -14.18
CA PHE A 12 -16.15 -12.21 -13.04
C PHE A 12 -15.33 -13.26 -12.28
N LEU A 13 -15.85 -14.48 -12.10
CA LEU A 13 -15.17 -15.53 -11.32
C LEU A 13 -13.80 -15.92 -11.89
N PRO A 14 -13.62 -16.14 -13.21
CA PRO A 14 -12.32 -16.39 -13.83
C PRO A 14 -11.34 -15.22 -13.66
N MET A 15 -11.84 -13.97 -13.76
CA MET A 15 -11.01 -12.78 -13.56
C MET A 15 -10.53 -12.67 -12.11
N LEU A 16 -11.41 -12.95 -11.14
CA LEU A 16 -11.07 -13.00 -9.72
C LEU A 16 -10.08 -14.12 -9.42
N GLN A 17 -10.26 -15.30 -10.00
CA GLN A 17 -9.31 -16.41 -9.85
C GLN A 17 -7.94 -16.09 -10.48
N ALA A 18 -7.91 -15.43 -11.64
CA ALA A 18 -6.66 -15.01 -12.26
C ALA A 18 -5.93 -13.96 -11.41
N ALA A 19 -6.65 -12.99 -10.84
CA ALA A 19 -6.08 -12.02 -9.91
C ALA A 19 -5.59 -12.68 -8.61
N ALA A 20 -6.37 -13.58 -8.02
CA ALA A 20 -6.03 -14.28 -6.78
C ALA A 20 -4.88 -15.30 -6.96
N ASN A 21 -4.75 -15.89 -8.15
CA ASN A 21 -3.67 -16.83 -8.48
C ASN A 21 -2.40 -16.14 -8.94
N ASN A 22 -2.36 -14.81 -8.96
CA ASN A 22 -1.17 -14.05 -9.32
C ASN A 22 -0.16 -14.04 -8.16
N LYS A 23 0.45 -15.21 -7.94
CA LYS A 23 1.41 -15.50 -6.86
C LYS A 23 2.78 -14.82 -7.05
N GLU A 24 2.96 -14.07 -8.13
CA GLU A 24 4.15 -13.23 -8.34
C GLU A 24 4.10 -11.94 -7.53
N GLN A 25 2.94 -11.61 -6.93
CA GLN A 25 2.84 -10.53 -5.96
C GLN A 25 3.41 -11.00 -4.62
N GLY A 26 4.42 -10.28 -4.12
CA GLY A 26 5.04 -10.55 -2.83
C GLY A 26 4.02 -10.61 -1.69
N THR A 27 4.34 -11.36 -0.65
CA THR A 27 3.49 -11.46 0.54
C THR A 27 3.55 -10.17 1.36
N PHE A 28 2.58 -9.96 2.24
CA PHE A 28 2.62 -8.83 3.18
C PHE A 28 3.92 -8.81 4.01
N GLU A 29 4.44 -9.98 4.37
CA GLU A 29 5.70 -10.13 5.10
C GLU A 29 6.89 -9.63 4.28
N ASP A 30 6.94 -9.93 2.97
CA ASP A 30 7.99 -9.41 2.07
C ASP A 30 7.94 -7.87 1.98
N PHE A 31 6.74 -7.27 1.96
CA PHE A 31 6.58 -5.81 1.96
C PHE A 31 7.05 -5.19 3.29
N VAL A 32 6.69 -5.79 4.43
CA VAL A 32 7.12 -5.32 5.76
C VAL A 32 8.64 -5.44 5.91
N GLU A 33 9.24 -6.53 5.44
CA GLU A 33 10.70 -6.68 5.43
C GLU A 33 11.38 -5.66 4.52
N GLY A 34 10.82 -5.40 3.33
CA GLY A 34 11.32 -4.37 2.42
C GLY A 34 11.30 -2.98 3.04
N LEU A 35 10.23 -2.63 3.76
CA LEU A 35 10.11 -1.34 4.46
C LEU A 35 11.02 -1.24 5.68
N ARG A 36 11.31 -2.37 6.35
CA ARG A 36 12.25 -2.42 7.48
C ARG A 36 13.67 -1.99 7.11
N VAL A 37 14.07 -2.13 5.84
CA VAL A 37 15.37 -1.64 5.35
C VAL A 37 15.49 -0.12 5.47
N PHE A 38 14.37 0.59 5.43
CA PHE A 38 14.30 2.04 5.56
C PHE A 38 14.09 2.50 7.02
N ASP A 39 13.61 1.61 7.89
CA ASP A 39 13.47 1.87 9.32
C ASP A 39 14.82 1.75 10.04
N LYS A 40 15.59 2.84 10.02
CA LYS A 40 16.90 2.94 10.67
C LYS A 40 16.81 2.82 12.19
N GLU A 41 15.66 3.15 12.78
CA GLU A 41 15.45 3.17 14.23
C GLU A 41 14.85 1.85 14.75
N GLY A 42 14.32 1.01 13.86
CA GLY A 42 13.63 -0.24 14.20
C GLY A 42 12.34 -0.03 14.99
N ASN A 43 11.71 1.14 14.86
CA ASN A 43 10.54 1.55 15.63
C ASN A 43 9.19 1.30 14.90
N GLY A 44 9.22 0.70 13.72
CA GLY A 44 8.04 0.41 12.91
C GLY A 44 7.54 1.62 12.12
N THR A 45 8.38 2.65 11.94
CA THR A 45 8.07 3.84 11.14
C THR A 45 9.18 4.16 10.16
N VAL A 46 8.80 4.72 9.00
CA VAL A 46 9.74 5.18 7.98
C VAL A 46 9.42 6.62 7.64
N MET A 47 10.45 7.42 7.36
CA MET A 47 10.26 8.80 6.92
C MET A 47 9.53 8.82 5.57
N GLY A 48 8.38 9.51 5.49
CA GLY A 48 7.60 9.62 4.26
C GLY A 48 8.42 10.19 3.10
N ALA A 49 9.38 11.09 3.38
CA ALA A 49 10.31 11.62 2.40
C ALA A 49 11.19 10.55 1.74
N GLU A 50 11.66 9.54 2.50
CA GLU A 50 12.47 8.45 1.95
C GLU A 50 11.61 7.53 1.06
N LEU A 51 10.38 7.24 1.48
CA LEU A 51 9.45 6.45 0.68
C LEU A 51 8.99 7.19 -0.58
N ARG A 52 8.73 8.49 -0.53
CA ARG A 52 8.42 9.31 -1.70
C ARG A 52 9.55 9.31 -2.72
N HIS A 53 10.80 9.36 -2.26
CA HIS A 53 11.95 9.27 -3.15
C HIS A 53 12.07 7.88 -3.78
N PHE A 54 11.86 6.82 -3.01
CA PHE A 54 11.92 5.45 -3.52
C PHE A 54 10.80 5.14 -4.53
N PHE A 55 9.59 5.60 -4.25
CA PHE A 55 8.43 5.44 -5.10
C PHE A 55 8.26 6.56 -6.15
N SER A 56 9.24 7.45 -6.33
CA SER A 56 9.12 8.59 -7.25
C SER A 56 8.94 8.18 -8.72
N THR A 57 9.22 6.91 -9.05
CA THR A 57 8.99 6.32 -10.37
C THR A 57 7.55 5.85 -10.57
N LEU A 58 6.72 5.85 -9.53
CA LEU A 58 5.30 5.57 -9.59
C LEU A 58 4.54 6.90 -9.78
N GLU A 59 3.71 6.98 -10.83
CA GLU A 59 2.93 8.18 -11.15
C GLU A 59 1.92 8.54 -10.05
N GLU A 60 1.52 7.58 -9.21
CA GLU A 60 0.49 7.74 -8.17
C GLU A 60 1.07 7.85 -6.74
N VAL A 61 2.38 8.12 -6.60
CA VAL A 61 3.04 8.17 -5.28
C VAL A 61 2.43 9.21 -4.34
N ASP A 62 2.03 10.37 -4.86
CA ASP A 62 1.46 11.43 -4.03
C ASP A 62 0.07 11.09 -3.48
N GLU A 63 -0.73 10.34 -4.24
CA GLU A 63 -2.01 9.84 -3.77
C GLU A 63 -1.83 8.73 -2.72
N LEU A 64 -0.87 7.84 -2.95
CA LEU A 64 -0.55 6.74 -2.04
C LEU A 64 -0.04 7.23 -0.67
N MET A 65 0.73 8.33 -0.67
CA MET A 65 1.28 8.91 0.56
C MET A 65 0.29 9.83 1.31
N LYS A 66 -0.82 10.22 0.66
CA LYS A 66 -1.76 11.18 1.23
C LYS A 66 -2.46 10.62 2.47
N GLY A 67 -2.27 11.27 3.61
CA GLY A 67 -2.90 10.89 4.88
C GLY A 67 -2.28 9.67 5.56
N GLN A 68 -1.17 9.14 5.03
CA GLN A 68 -0.41 8.06 5.67
C GLN A 68 0.64 8.60 6.64
N GLU A 69 1.15 9.81 6.38
CA GLU A 69 2.12 10.49 7.23
C GLU A 69 1.48 11.06 8.50
N ASP A 70 2.16 10.91 9.63
CA ASP A 70 1.81 11.57 10.88
C ASP A 70 2.29 13.03 10.91
N SER A 71 2.07 13.73 12.04
CA SER A 71 2.51 15.12 12.23
C SER A 71 4.03 15.34 12.11
N ASN A 72 4.82 14.27 12.17
CA ASN A 72 6.27 14.30 12.04
C ASN A 72 6.73 13.91 10.62
N GLY A 73 5.81 13.59 9.71
CA GLY A 73 6.13 13.12 8.37
C GLY A 73 6.54 11.64 8.33
N CYS A 74 6.25 10.87 9.37
CA CYS A 74 6.57 9.45 9.46
C CYS A 74 5.37 8.58 9.09
N ILE A 75 5.63 7.46 8.42
CA ILE A 75 4.62 6.48 8.00
C ILE A 75 4.79 5.20 8.81
N ASN A 76 3.71 4.75 9.46
CA ASN A 76 3.69 3.48 10.18
C ASN A 76 3.35 2.34 9.22
N TYR A 77 4.34 1.50 8.92
CA TYR A 77 4.17 0.36 8.01
C TYR A 77 3.77 -0.94 8.73
N GLU A 78 3.84 -0.97 10.06
CA GLU A 78 3.36 -2.10 10.86
C GLU A 78 1.82 -2.13 11.00
N GLY A 79 1.10 -1.21 10.34
CA GLY A 79 -0.35 -1.18 10.34
C GLY A 79 -0.97 -0.76 11.67
N ARG A 80 -0.18 -0.18 12.60
CA ARG A 80 -0.73 0.53 13.77
C ARG A 80 -1.23 1.90 13.34
N CYS A 81 -2.27 1.89 12.51
CA CYS A 81 -3.08 3.07 12.30
C CYS A 81 -3.62 3.47 13.68
N LYS A 82 -3.18 4.62 14.21
CA LYS A 82 -3.90 5.30 15.29
C LYS A 82 -5.18 5.87 14.70
N SER A 83 -6.04 5.03 14.12
CA SER A 83 -7.42 5.40 13.92
C SER A 83 -7.98 5.62 15.31
N SER A 84 -8.18 6.89 15.65
CA SER A 84 -8.93 7.30 16.83
C SER A 84 -10.14 6.39 16.95
N THR A 85 -10.10 5.53 17.96
CA THR A 85 -11.28 4.83 18.45
C THR A 85 -12.17 5.93 19.05
N SER A 86 -12.99 6.54 18.21
CA SER A 86 -14.22 7.18 18.67
C SER A 86 -15.32 6.13 18.54
N ILE A 87 -15.57 5.45 19.67
CA ILE A 87 -16.85 4.83 19.97
C ILE A 87 -17.82 5.95 20.33
#